data_AF-A0A4Q2XR96-F1
#
_entry.id   AF-A0A4Q2XR96-F1
#
_cell.length_a   1.000
_cell.length_b   1.000
_cell.length_c   1.000
_cell.angle_alpha   90.00
_cell.angle_beta   90.00
_cell.angle_gamma   90.00
#
_symmetry.space_group_name_H-M   'P 1'
#
loop_
_entity.id
_entity.type
_entity.pdbx_description
1 polymer ?
#
loop_
_entity_poly.entity_id
_entity_poly.type
_entity_poly.pdbx_seq_one_letter_code
_entity_poly.pdbx_strand_id
1 'polypeptide(L)'
;MGNHASGGTVAVVMFNLGYLPGADHSVATGDDTLPALEAAAGLIRGGGVLSVMCYPGHEGGGEEANRVETWMATLPAQGWRVAKYGALGTLKPAPYLLLAVLRAAAAS
;
A
#
# COMPACT_ATOMS: atom_id res chain seq x y z
N MET A 1 -13.59 17.73 -17.06
CA MET A 1 -13.93 16.65 -16.11
C MET A 1 -12.94 15.52 -16.36
N GLY A 2 -12.06 15.25 -15.41
CA GLY A 2 -11.00 14.24 -15.58
C GLY A 2 -11.59 12.83 -15.63
N ASN A 3 -10.97 11.95 -16.41
CA ASN A 3 -11.26 10.53 -16.38
C ASN A 3 -10.81 9.96 -15.02
N HIS A 4 -11.74 9.86 -14.08
CA HIS A 4 -11.50 9.20 -12.79
C HIS A 4 -12.12 7.80 -12.82
N ALA A 5 -11.43 6.81 -12.27
CA ALA A 5 -11.99 5.49 -12.10
C ALA A 5 -13.17 5.56 -11.11
N SER A 6 -14.24 4.82 -11.40
CA SER A 6 -15.36 4.64 -10.47
C SER A 6 -15.00 3.67 -9.34
N GLY A 7 -15.70 3.78 -8.21
CA GLY A 7 -15.58 2.82 -7.12
C GLY A 7 -15.79 1.38 -7.60
N GLY A 8 -14.95 0.46 -7.13
CA GLY A 8 -15.08 -0.97 -7.44
C GLY A 8 -14.78 -1.37 -8.88
N THR A 9 -14.05 -0.57 -9.67
CA THR A 9 -13.67 -0.94 -11.05
C THR A 9 -12.18 -1.23 -11.23
N VAL A 10 -11.34 -0.85 -10.28
CA VAL A 10 -9.88 -1.00 -10.40
C VAL A 10 -9.45 -2.39 -9.95
N ALA A 11 -8.70 -3.09 -10.80
CA ALA A 11 -8.20 -4.44 -10.50
C ALA A 11 -7.00 -4.42 -9.56
N VAL A 12 -6.07 -3.48 -9.77
CA VAL A 12 -4.81 -3.40 -9.03
C VAL A 12 -4.44 -1.93 -8.81
N VAL A 13 -4.00 -1.60 -7.61
CA VAL A 13 -3.28 -0.35 -7.30
C VAL A 13 -1.96 -0.69 -6.63
N MET A 14 -0.88 -0.02 -7.04
CA MET A 14 0.46 -0.23 -6.52
C MET A 14 1.04 1.07 -5.99
N PHE A 15 1.59 1.02 -4.78
CA PHE A 15 2.35 2.09 -4.15
C PHE A 15 3.80 1.64 -3.96
N ASN A 16 4.72 2.55 -4.22
CA ASN A 16 6.13 2.40 -3.92
C ASN A 16 6.54 3.62 -3.09
N LEU A 17 6.79 3.42 -1.80
CA LEU A 17 7.04 4.49 -0.84
C LEU A 17 8.50 4.92 -0.84
N GLY A 18 8.75 6.12 -0.34
CA GLY A 18 10.08 6.74 -0.25
C GLY A 18 10.30 7.78 -1.34
N TYR A 19 11.56 7.95 -1.73
CA TYR A 19 11.99 8.93 -2.72
C TYR A 19 12.34 8.26 -4.06
N LEU A 20 12.33 9.05 -5.13
CA LEU A 20 12.77 8.59 -6.44
C LEU A 20 14.30 8.43 -6.46
N PRO A 21 14.86 7.27 -6.86
CA PRO A 21 16.31 7.09 -6.93
C PRO A 21 16.98 8.12 -7.85
N GLY A 22 18.01 8.79 -7.33
CA GLY A 22 18.76 9.80 -8.08
C GLY A 22 18.07 11.18 -8.16
N ALA A 23 16.93 11.35 -7.49
CA ALA A 23 16.29 12.66 -7.31
C ALA A 23 16.66 13.29 -5.96
N ASP A 24 16.10 14.46 -5.69
CA ASP A 24 16.20 15.11 -4.39
C ASP A 24 15.50 14.25 -3.31
N HIS A 25 16.25 13.80 -2.31
CA HIS A 25 15.72 12.97 -1.23
C HIS A 25 14.79 13.76 -0.28
N SER A 26 14.71 15.09 -0.39
CA SER A 26 13.69 15.88 0.31
C SER A 26 12.29 15.67 -0.25
N VAL A 27 12.17 15.09 -1.46
CA VAL A 27 10.89 14.74 -2.09
C VAL A 27 10.65 13.25 -1.90
N ALA A 28 9.98 12.92 -0.79
CA ALA A 28 9.58 11.57 -0.44
C ALA A 28 8.09 11.51 -0.10
N THR A 29 7.52 10.30 -0.13
CA THR A 29 6.19 10.06 0.44
C THR A 29 6.19 10.32 1.96
N GLY A 30 5.02 10.62 2.52
CA GLY A 30 4.92 11.00 3.93
C GLY A 30 3.49 11.04 4.45
N ASP A 31 2.98 12.24 4.73
CA ASP A 31 1.69 12.42 5.41
C ASP A 31 0.50 12.08 4.52
N ASP A 32 0.60 12.31 3.21
CA ASP A 32 -0.46 12.05 2.24
C ASP A 32 -0.64 10.56 1.89
N THR A 33 0.26 9.69 2.37
CA THR A 33 0.28 8.26 2.02
C THR A 33 -0.97 7.52 2.48
N LEU A 34 -1.41 7.75 3.72
CA LEU A 34 -2.63 7.11 4.23
C LEU A 34 -3.91 7.58 3.51
N PRO A 35 -4.16 8.90 3.35
CA PRO A 35 -5.28 9.39 2.55
C PRO A 35 -5.31 8.82 1.13
N ALA A 36 -4.15 8.71 0.47
CA ALA A 36 -4.05 8.14 -0.87
C ALA A 36 -4.37 6.63 -0.90
N LEU A 37 -3.90 5.88 0.10
CA LEU A 37 -4.19 4.45 0.24
C LEU A 37 -5.68 4.19 0.51
N GLU A 38 -6.32 5.00 1.36
CA GLU A 38 -7.76 4.91 1.64
C GLU A 38 -8.59 5.20 0.39
N ALA A 39 -8.26 6.26 -0.35
CA ALA A 39 -8.90 6.56 -1.62
C ALA A 39 -8.73 5.43 -2.64
N ALA A 40 -7.51 4.88 -2.76
CA ALA A 40 -7.22 3.75 -3.64
C ALA A 40 -8.03 2.50 -3.26
N ALA A 41 -8.14 2.18 -1.97
CA ALA A 41 -8.90 1.02 -1.49
C ALA A 41 -10.38 1.11 -1.90
N GLY A 42 -10.99 2.31 -1.90
CA GLY A 42 -12.36 2.53 -2.37
C GLY A 42 -12.58 2.31 -3.87
N LEU A 43 -11.50 2.33 -4.67
CA LEU A 43 -11.57 2.08 -6.12
C LEU A 43 -11.45 0.59 -6.47
N ILE A 44 -10.94 -0.24 -5.55
CA ILE A 44 -10.61 -1.64 -5.83
C ILE A 44 -11.89 -2.48 -5.93
N ARG A 45 -11.99 -3.26 -7.01
CA ARG A 45 -13.07 -4.22 -7.24
C ARG A 45 -12.93 -5.46 -6.35
N GLY A 46 -14.02 -6.20 -6.15
CA GLY A 46 -13.96 -7.54 -5.55
C GLY A 46 -12.96 -8.44 -6.29
N GLY A 47 -12.07 -9.10 -5.54
CA GLY A 47 -10.96 -9.90 -6.07
C GLY A 47 -9.75 -9.08 -6.54
N GLY A 48 -9.76 -7.75 -6.37
CA GLY A 48 -8.64 -6.87 -6.71
C GLY A 48 -7.59 -6.76 -5.60
N VAL A 49 -6.49 -6.05 -5.90
CA VAL A 49 -5.26 -6.06 -5.10
C VAL A 49 -4.74 -4.64 -4.85
N LEU A 50 -4.43 -4.32 -3.60
CA LEU A 50 -3.63 -3.17 -3.19
C LEU A 50 -2.25 -3.67 -2.76
N SER A 51 -1.18 -3.18 -3.38
CA SER A 51 0.19 -3.53 -3.01
C SER A 51 0.97 -2.29 -2.59
N VAL A 52 1.71 -2.37 -1.48
CA VAL A 52 2.54 -1.26 -0.98
C VAL A 52 3.94 -1.76 -0.69
N MET A 53 4.91 -1.25 -1.44
CA MET A 53 6.33 -1.48 -1.17
C MET A 53 6.84 -0.43 -0.19
N CYS A 54 7.28 -0.86 0.99
CA CYS A 54 7.75 0.00 2.07
C CYS A 54 9.29 0.01 2.14
N TYR A 55 9.89 1.18 2.36
CA TYR A 55 11.33 1.37 2.47
C TYR A 55 11.69 2.00 3.84
N PRO A 56 11.76 1.21 4.92
CA PRO A 56 11.91 1.74 6.29
C PRO A 56 13.30 2.31 6.63
N GLY A 57 14.27 2.24 5.72
CA GLY A 57 15.68 2.56 5.99
C GLY A 57 16.12 3.99 5.75
N HIS A 58 15.23 4.88 5.30
CA HIS A 58 15.52 6.30 5.16
C HIS A 58 14.82 7.13 6.24
N GLU A 59 15.22 8.39 6.37
CA GLU A 59 14.58 9.35 7.28
C GLU A 59 13.06 9.42 7.03
N GLY A 60 12.26 9.29 8.07
CA GLY A 60 10.79 9.22 8.00
C GLY A 60 10.21 7.90 7.48
N GLY A 61 10.96 7.11 6.72
CA GLY A 61 10.46 5.89 6.06
C GLY A 61 10.00 4.80 7.05
N GLY A 62 10.65 4.69 8.20
CA GLY A 62 10.23 3.77 9.27
C GLY A 62 8.87 4.13 9.88
N GLU A 63 8.63 5.42 10.13
CA GLU A 63 7.37 5.91 10.68
C GLU A 63 6.23 5.75 9.68
N GLU A 64 6.46 6.12 8.43
CA GLU A 64 5.50 5.94 7.34
C GLU A 64 5.14 4.47 7.17
N ALA A 65 6.12 3.58 7.11
CA ALA A 65 5.90 2.15 6.96
C ALA A 65 5.09 1.56 8.14
N ASN A 66 5.36 2.01 9.38
CA ASN A 66 4.59 1.61 10.56
C ASN A 66 3.13 2.08 10.50
N ARG A 67 2.88 3.32 10.02
CA ARG A 67 1.50 3.83 9.84
C ARG A 67 0.74 2.98 8.83
N VAL A 68 1.36 2.66 7.69
CA VAL A 68 0.77 1.82 6.64
C VAL A 68 0.50 0.41 7.15
N GLU A 69 1.46 -0.21 7.83
CA GLU A 69 1.29 -1.56 8.40
C GLU A 69 0.14 -1.59 9.42
N THR A 70 0.08 -0.59 10.29
CA THR A 70 -1.00 -0.44 11.29
C THR A 70 -2.37 -0.31 10.63
N TRP A 71 -2.49 0.55 9.62
CA TRP A 71 -3.74 0.72 8.87
C TRP A 71 -4.14 -0.56 8.13
N MET A 72 -3.19 -1.20 7.43
CA MET A 72 -3.46 -2.44 6.69
C MET A 72 -3.90 -3.58 7.60
N ALA A 73 -3.41 -3.63 8.84
CA ALA A 73 -3.85 -4.61 9.84
C ALA A 73 -5.34 -4.47 10.22
N THR A 74 -5.99 -3.35 9.91
CA THR A 74 -7.44 -3.15 10.14
C THR A 74 -8.31 -3.68 9.00
N LEU A 75 -7.76 -3.82 7.79
CA LEU A 75 -8.49 -4.22 6.59
C LEU A 75 -9.12 -5.63 6.63
N PRO A 76 -8.59 -6.63 7.36
CA PRO A 76 -9.23 -7.93 7.48
C PRO A 76 -10.68 -7.87 7.98
N ALA A 77 -10.99 -6.96 8.91
CA ALA A 77 -12.35 -6.75 9.39
C ALA A 77 -13.31 -6.22 8.30
N GLN A 78 -12.75 -5.67 7.22
CA GLN A 78 -13.46 -5.09 6.08
C GLN A 78 -13.50 -6.05 4.87
N GLY A 79 -13.16 -7.33 5.07
CA GLY A 79 -13.23 -8.34 4.00
C GLY A 79 -11.97 -8.45 3.14
N TRP A 80 -10.85 -7.88 3.58
CA TRP A 80 -9.57 -8.04 2.92
C TRP A 80 -8.77 -9.22 3.47
N ARG A 81 -7.82 -9.72 2.67
CA ARG A 81 -6.76 -10.61 3.13
C ARG A 81 -5.45 -9.87 3.00
N VAL A 82 -4.68 -9.79 4.08
CA VAL A 82 -3.42 -9.03 4.11
C VAL A 82 -2.25 -9.97 4.36
N ALA A 83 -1.16 -9.76 3.64
CA ALA A 83 0.09 -10.49 3.79
C ALA A 83 1.29 -9.53 3.74
N LYS A 84 2.33 -9.87 4.50
CA LYS A 84 3.61 -9.15 4.52
C LYS A 84 4.70 -10.06 3.99
N TYR A 85 5.46 -9.59 3.00
CA TYR A 85 6.57 -10.30 2.39
C TYR A 85 7.86 -9.50 2.59
N GLY A 86 8.88 -10.14 3.16
CA GLY A 86 10.20 -9.55 3.35
C GLY A 86 11.30 -10.52 2.93
N ALA A 87 12.41 -9.98 2.44
CA ALA A 87 13.57 -10.77 2.10
C ALA A 87 14.27 -11.29 3.36
N LEU A 88 14.61 -12.58 3.37
CA LEU A 88 15.37 -13.22 4.45
C LEU A 88 16.88 -12.95 4.29
N GLY A 89 17.61 -12.87 5.42
CA GLY A 89 19.07 -12.74 5.41
C GLY A 89 19.62 -11.40 4.93
N THR A 90 18.82 -10.33 4.99
CA THR A 90 19.20 -8.98 4.54
C THR A 90 19.57 -8.05 5.70
N LEU A 91 20.33 -6.99 5.40
CA LEU A 91 20.59 -5.90 6.35
C LEU A 91 19.29 -5.16 6.68
N LYS A 92 19.08 -4.90 7.97
CA LYS A 92 17.89 -4.22 8.48
C LYS A 92 18.15 -2.73 8.74
N PRO A 93 17.14 -1.86 8.62
CA PRO A 93 15.75 -2.19 8.25
C PRO A 93 15.60 -2.39 6.72
N ALA A 94 15.07 -3.55 6.32
CA ALA A 94 14.99 -3.95 4.92
C ALA A 94 13.63 -3.56 4.30
N PRO A 95 13.59 -3.27 3.00
CA PRO A 95 12.32 -3.10 2.28
C PRO A 95 11.44 -4.36 2.38
N TYR A 96 10.12 -4.14 2.40
CA TYR A 96 9.13 -5.23 2.43
C TYR A 96 7.86 -4.82 1.68
N LEU A 97 7.13 -5.82 1.21
CA LEU A 97 5.86 -5.66 0.51
C LEU A 97 4.70 -5.99 1.45
N LEU A 98 3.73 -5.09 1.54
CA LEU A 98 2.41 -5.39 2.06
C LEU A 98 1.45 -5.60 0.89
N LEU A 99 0.67 -6.67 0.95
CA LEU A 99 -0.29 -7.05 -0.09
C LEU A 99 -1.66 -7.25 0.54
N ALA A 100 -2.66 -6.53 0.06
CA ALA A 100 -4.05 -6.66 0.49
C ALA A 100 -4.94 -7.07 -0.69
N VAL A 101 -5.71 -8.15 -0.55
CA VAL A 101 -6.64 -8.66 -1.56
C VAL A 101 -8.06 -8.53 -1.05
N LEU A 102 -8.91 -7.79 -1.75
CA LEU A 102 -10.33 -7.67 -1.42
C LEU A 102 -11.04 -8.95 -1.84
N ARG A 103 -11.80 -9.57 -0.93
CA ARG A 103 -12.57 -10.78 -1.27
C ARG A 103 -13.59 -10.46 -2.37
N ALA A 104 -13.66 -11.31 -3.39
CA ALA A 104 -14.77 -11.28 -4.34
C ALA A 104 -16.05 -11.69 -3.60
N ALA A 105 -17.19 -11.13 -4.02
CA ALA A 105 -18.49 -11.68 -3.65
C ALA A 105 -18.53 -13.14 -4.13
N ALA A 106 -19.13 -14.03 -3.32
CA ALA A 106 -19.34 -15.40 -3.78
C ALA A 106 -20.15 -15.35 -5.08
N ALA A 107 -19.69 -16.06 -6.11
CA ALA A 107 -20.48 -16.26 -7.32
C ALA A 107 -21.73 -17.04 -6.90
N SER A 108 -22.89 -16.42 -7.07
CA SER A 108 -24.22 -17.03 -6.87
C SER A 108 -24.53 -18.04 -7.96
#